data_AF-A0A3M3ACH2-F1
#
_entry.id   AF-A0A3M3ACH2-F1
#
_cell.length_a   1.000
_cell.length_b   1.000
_cell.length_c   1.000
_cell.angle_alpha   90.00
_cell.angle_beta   90.00
_cell.angle_gamma   90.00
#
_symmetry.space_group_name_H-M   'P 1'
#
loop_
_entity.id
_entity.type
_entity.pdbx_description
1 polymer ?
#
loop_
_entity_poly.entity_id
_entity_poly.type
_entity_poly.pdbx_seq_one_letter_code
_entity_poly.pdbx_strand_id
1 'polypeptide(L)'
;LGRLVAFAIMIALASAGLAAVIFASKTIFITVKLLGAAYLIYLAYKLWVSDGSAMDQKGGELEGKISTLMRREFLVAIGNPKAILIFTAFLPQFVVPDEDVFTQFITLGATFLALEWIAIAIYAYLGLHLQRWLAGVKAKKIFNRVCGSLLGGAGLSLLVARHAGL
;
A
#
# COMPACT_ATOMS: atom_id res chain seq x y z
N LEU A 1 -3.96 -14.27 -4.02
CA LEU A 1 -4.77 -14.61 -2.83
C LEU A 1 -3.98 -14.52 -1.52
N GLY A 2 -2.87 -15.25 -1.33
CA GLY A 2 -2.13 -15.22 -0.05
C GLY A 2 -1.77 -13.82 0.46
N ARG A 3 -1.23 -12.96 -0.41
CA ARG A 3 -0.93 -11.56 -0.10
C ARG A 3 -2.14 -10.75 0.38
N LEU A 4 -3.31 -10.98 -0.21
CA LEU A 4 -4.54 -10.25 0.12
C LEU A 4 -5.03 -10.58 1.53
N VAL A 5 -4.92 -11.85 1.93
CA VAL A 5 -5.21 -12.28 3.30
C VAL A 5 -4.24 -11.62 4.29
N ALA A 6 -2.95 -11.55 3.96
CA ALA A 6 -1.97 -10.88 4.81
C ALA A 6 -2.28 -9.37 4.96
N PHE A 7 -2.63 -8.69 3.88
CA PHE A 7 -3.01 -7.28 3.92
C PHE A 7 -4.31 -7.05 4.69
N ALA A 8 -5.31 -7.91 4.53
CA ALA A 8 -6.54 -7.84 5.32
C ALA A 8 -6.24 -7.91 6.83
N ILE A 9 -5.36 -8.82 7.26
CA ILE A 9 -4.94 -8.94 8.66
C ILE A 9 -4.20 -7.68 9.12
N MET A 10 -3.26 -7.15 8.33
CA MET A 10 -2.54 -5.94 8.69
C MET A 10 -3.45 -4.71 8.79
N ILE A 11 -4.39 -4.58 7.86
CA ILE A 11 -5.39 -3.50 7.88
C ILE A 11 -6.22 -3.62 9.14
N ALA A 12 -6.73 -4.82 9.47
CA ALA A 12 -7.49 -5.03 10.71
C ALA A 12 -6.68 -4.67 11.97
N LEU A 13 -5.42 -5.10 12.05
CA LEU A 13 -4.53 -4.77 13.16
C LEU A 13 -4.23 -3.27 13.25
N ALA A 14 -3.93 -2.63 12.11
CA ALA A 14 -3.68 -1.20 12.03
C ALA A 14 -4.91 -0.40 12.47
N SER A 15 -6.10 -0.74 11.95
CA SER A 15 -7.38 -0.10 12.29
C SER A 15 -7.74 -0.29 13.76
N ALA A 16 -7.57 -1.49 14.32
CA ALA A 16 -7.85 -1.76 15.73
C ALA A 16 -6.94 -0.95 16.66
N GLY A 17 -5.64 -0.87 16.36
CA GLY A 17 -4.70 -0.05 17.14
C GLY A 17 -4.95 1.46 16.98
N LEU A 18 -5.36 1.90 15.79
CA LEU A 18 -5.66 3.30 15.51
C LEU A 18 -6.95 3.78 16.17
N ALA A 19 -8.00 2.97 16.20
CA ALA A 19 -9.24 3.34 16.86
C ALA A 19 -8.96 3.72 18.34
N ALA A 20 -8.16 2.90 19.03
CA ALA A 20 -7.74 3.19 20.40
C ALA A 20 -6.94 4.51 20.53
N VAL A 21 -6.10 4.83 19.54
CA VAL A 21 -5.28 6.05 19.53
C VAL A 21 -6.10 7.31 19.21
N ILE A 22 -7.04 7.23 18.27
CA ILE A 22 -7.91 8.34 17.85
C ILE A 22 -8.80 8.77 19.02
N PHE A 23 -9.38 7.82 19.75
CA PHE A 23 -10.19 8.12 20.95
C PHE A 23 -9.35 8.65 22.13
N ALA A 24 -8.03 8.40 22.16
CA ALA A 24 -7.17 8.79 23.27
C ALA A 24 -6.62 10.23 23.18
N SER A 25 -6.19 10.71 22.00
CA SER A 25 -5.60 12.06 21.89
C SER A 25 -5.49 12.63 20.48
N LYS A 26 -5.97 13.87 20.31
CA LYS A 26 -5.82 14.68 19.08
C LYS A 26 -4.36 14.92 18.70
N THR A 27 -3.46 15.07 19.68
CA THR A 27 -2.02 15.29 19.43
C THR A 27 -1.36 14.05 18.81
N ILE A 28 -1.73 12.85 19.28
CA ILE A 28 -1.18 11.60 18.75
C ILE A 28 -1.68 11.39 17.32
N PHE A 29 -2.96 11.68 17.03
CA PHE A 29 -3.51 11.62 15.68
C PHE A 29 -2.73 12.51 14.69
N ILE A 30 -2.47 13.78 15.05
CA ILE A 30 -1.69 14.70 14.21
C ILE A 30 -0.26 14.17 14.00
N THR A 31 0.35 13.61 15.04
CA THR A 31 1.71 13.03 14.97
C THR A 31 1.75 11.86 13.98
N VAL A 32 0.79 10.92 14.08
CA VAL A 32 0.68 9.80 13.14
C VAL A 32 0.44 10.29 11.71
N LYS A 33 -0.42 11.31 11.52
CA LYS A 33 -0.67 11.93 10.21
C LYS A 33 0.63 12.47 9.59
N LEU A 34 1.41 13.23 10.34
CA LEU A 34 2.67 13.83 9.88
C LEU A 34 3.72 12.76 9.55
N LEU A 35 3.88 11.76 10.42
CA LEU A 35 4.79 10.63 10.18
C LEU A 35 4.39 9.86 8.92
N GLY A 36 3.10 9.64 8.72
CA GLY A 36 2.60 8.97 7.52
C GLY A 36 2.85 9.74 6.24
N ALA A 37 2.62 11.06 6.24
CA ALA A 37 2.91 11.92 5.10
C ALA A 37 4.43 11.91 4.76
N ALA A 38 5.29 12.05 5.76
CA ALA A 38 6.74 11.98 5.58
C ALA A 38 7.19 10.62 4.99
N TYR A 39 6.58 9.52 5.45
CA TYR A 39 6.89 8.18 4.96
C TYR A 39 6.48 7.98 3.49
N LEU A 40 5.32 8.50 3.08
CA LEU A 40 4.88 8.46 1.67
C LEU A 40 5.80 9.26 0.77
N ILE A 41 6.24 10.44 1.21
CA ILE A 41 7.22 11.25 0.47
C ILE A 41 8.55 10.49 0.34
N TYR A 42 9.01 9.85 1.41
CA TYR A 42 10.19 9.00 1.37
C TYR A 42 10.04 7.83 0.38
N LEU A 43 8.88 7.17 0.36
CA LEU A 43 8.60 6.09 -0.59
C LEU A 43 8.53 6.60 -2.04
N ALA A 44 7.87 7.73 -2.28
CA ALA A 44 7.79 8.35 -3.59
C ALA A 44 9.20 8.69 -4.11
N TYR A 45 10.04 9.29 -3.26
CA TYR A 45 11.45 9.57 -3.57
C TYR A 45 12.23 8.28 -3.90
N LYS A 46 12.09 7.25 -3.07
CA LYS A 46 12.76 5.96 -3.28
C LYS A 46 12.33 5.29 -4.59
N LEU A 47 11.06 5.42 -4.97
CA LEU A 47 10.54 4.89 -6.23
C LEU A 47 11.00 5.72 -7.43
N TRP A 48 11.15 7.03 -7.26
CA TRP A 48 11.65 7.95 -8.29
C TRP A 48 13.14 7.72 -8.61
N VAL A 49 13.94 7.41 -7.58
CA VAL A 49 15.40 7.18 -7.69
C VAL A 49 15.72 5.71 -7.99
N SER A 50 14.76 4.80 -7.84
CA SER A 50 14.90 3.38 -8.20
C SER A 50 15.20 3.22 -9.70
N ASP A 51 16.38 2.67 -10.01
CA ASP A 51 16.82 2.43 -11.40
C ASP A 51 16.11 1.26 -12.10
N GLY A 52 15.12 0.62 -11.45
CA GLY A 52 14.35 -0.50 -12.00
C GLY A 52 15.09 -1.85 -12.00
N SER A 53 16.36 -1.87 -11.59
CA SER A 53 17.23 -3.06 -11.50
C SER A 53 16.96 -3.94 -10.28
N ALA A 54 16.39 -3.39 -9.20
CA ALA A 54 16.03 -4.16 -8.01
C ALA A 54 14.80 -5.09 -8.19
N MET A 55 14.16 -5.06 -9.37
CA MET A 55 12.96 -5.83 -9.68
C MET A 55 13.26 -7.26 -10.16
N ASP A 56 14.53 -7.60 -10.39
CA ASP A 56 14.93 -8.98 -10.71
C ASP A 56 15.03 -9.81 -9.43
N GLN A 57 13.88 -10.07 -8.79
CA GLN A 57 13.80 -11.25 -7.96
C GLN A 57 13.92 -12.46 -8.88
N LYS A 58 14.97 -13.27 -8.66
CA LYS A 58 15.27 -14.52 -9.35
C LYS A 58 13.97 -15.26 -9.67
N GLY A 59 13.62 -15.30 -10.97
CA GLY A 59 12.60 -16.17 -11.50
C GLY A 59 13.07 -17.61 -11.37
N GLY A 60 12.85 -18.21 -10.20
CA GLY A 60 12.79 -19.66 -10.09
C GLY A 60 11.48 -20.12 -10.71
N GLU A 61 11.53 -21.16 -11.54
CA GLU A 61 10.34 -21.80 -12.09
C GLU A 61 9.33 -22.05 -10.97
N LEU A 62 8.12 -21.51 -11.15
CA LEU A 62 7.01 -21.69 -10.23
C LEU A 62 6.39 -23.06 -10.44
N GLU A 63 7.13 -24.13 -10.17
CA GLU A 63 6.57 -25.48 -10.08
C GLU A 63 6.10 -25.74 -8.64
N GLY A 64 4.78 -25.78 -8.46
CA GLY A 64 4.19 -26.08 -7.16
C GLY A 64 2.67 -25.99 -7.14
N LYS A 65 2.05 -26.73 -6.21
CA LYS A 65 0.61 -26.65 -5.97
C LYS A 65 0.21 -25.20 -5.62
N ILE A 66 -0.97 -24.77 -6.08
CA ILE A 66 -1.54 -23.43 -5.84
C ILE A 66 -1.46 -23.04 -4.35
N SER A 67 -1.67 -23.99 -3.43
CA SER A 67 -1.59 -23.77 -1.99
C SER A 67 -0.18 -23.36 -1.51
N THR A 68 0.88 -23.93 -2.09
CA THR A 68 2.27 -23.59 -1.77
C THR A 68 2.60 -22.18 -2.23
N LEU A 69 2.15 -21.81 -3.43
CA LEU A 69 2.32 -20.45 -3.96
C LEU A 69 1.56 -19.41 -3.13
N MET A 70 0.33 -19.71 -2.73
CA MET A 70 -0.44 -18.83 -1.84
C MET A 70 0.23 -18.67 -0.47
N ARG A 71 0.73 -19.74 0.15
CA ARG A 71 1.45 -19.65 1.42
C ARG A 71 2.72 -18.80 1.31
N ARG A 72 3.48 -18.97 0.22
CA ARG A 72 4.69 -18.16 -0.03
C ARG A 72 4.36 -16.68 -0.16
N GLU A 73 3.36 -16.31 -0.97
CA GLU A 73 2.91 -14.93 -1.10
C GLU A 73 2.39 -14.34 0.22
N PHE A 74 1.68 -15.14 1.01
CA PHE A 74 1.23 -14.73 2.34
C PHE A 74 2.42 -14.43 3.26
N LEU A 75 3.40 -15.33 3.36
CA LEU A 75 4.57 -15.18 4.22
C LEU A 75 5.44 -13.98 3.83
N VAL A 76 5.63 -13.76 2.52
CA VAL A 76 6.35 -12.60 1.99
C VAL A 76 5.61 -11.31 2.32
N ALA A 77 4.28 -11.29 2.16
CA ALA A 77 3.48 -10.11 2.44
C ALA A 77 3.43 -9.80 3.94
N ILE A 78 3.10 -10.78 4.78
CA ILE A 78 2.96 -10.60 6.24
C ILE A 78 4.30 -10.20 6.89
N GLY A 79 5.42 -10.70 6.36
CA GLY A 79 6.77 -10.35 6.80
C GLY A 79 7.31 -9.03 6.24
N ASN A 80 6.54 -8.29 5.44
CA ASN A 80 6.98 -7.02 4.87
C ASN A 80 6.64 -5.85 5.82
N PRO A 81 7.60 -5.35 6.62
CA PRO A 81 7.34 -4.26 7.57
C PRO A 81 6.93 -2.96 6.88
N LYS A 82 7.22 -2.79 5.58
CA LYS A 82 6.78 -1.60 4.84
C LYS A 82 5.27 -1.57 4.68
N ALA A 83 4.63 -2.72 4.49
CA ALA A 83 3.19 -2.79 4.25
C ALA A 83 2.39 -2.32 5.48
N ILE A 84 2.72 -2.85 6.66
CA ILE A 84 2.05 -2.46 7.91
C ILE A 84 2.28 -0.99 8.25
N LEU A 85 3.48 -0.46 7.97
CA LEU A 85 3.80 0.96 8.13
C LEU A 85 2.97 1.85 7.19
N ILE A 86 2.77 1.45 5.93
CA ILE A 86 1.87 2.17 5.02
C ILE A 86 0.46 2.17 5.57
N PHE A 87 -0.07 1.04 6.02
CA PHE A 87 -1.45 0.99 6.54
C PHE A 87 -1.64 1.85 7.78
N THR A 88 -0.71 1.79 8.74
CA THR A 88 -0.77 2.64 9.94
C THR A 88 -0.59 4.12 9.63
N ALA A 89 0.21 4.47 8.63
CA ALA A 89 0.39 5.84 8.16
C ALA A 89 -0.82 6.39 7.39
N PHE A 90 -1.39 5.58 6.51
CA PHE A 90 -2.31 6.01 5.46
C PHE A 90 -3.78 5.84 5.83
N LEU A 91 -4.17 4.70 6.45
CA LEU A 91 -5.56 4.47 6.85
C LEU A 91 -6.16 5.56 7.75
N PRO A 92 -5.48 6.08 8.80
CA PRO A 92 -6.11 7.08 9.68
C PRO A 92 -6.40 8.38 8.95
N GLN A 93 -5.74 8.64 7.83
CA GLN A 93 -5.86 9.90 7.09
C GLN A 93 -7.20 10.01 6.35
N PHE A 94 -7.88 8.89 6.13
CA PHE A 94 -9.21 8.85 5.51
C PHE A 94 -10.34 8.67 6.52
N VAL A 95 -10.01 8.63 7.81
CA VAL A 95 -11.00 8.49 8.88
C VAL A 95 -11.38 9.86 9.42
N VAL A 96 -12.69 10.12 9.48
CA VAL A 96 -13.28 11.28 10.13
C VAL A 96 -13.59 10.90 11.58
N PRO A 97 -12.94 11.53 12.59
CA PRO A 97 -13.08 11.13 13.99
C PRO A 97 -14.50 11.24 14.57
N ASP A 98 -15.33 12.14 14.03
CA ASP A 98 -16.68 12.45 14.54
C ASP A 98 -17.80 11.56 13.92
N GLU A 99 -17.42 10.55 13.16
CA GLU A 99 -18.33 9.59 12.53
C GLU A 99 -18.03 8.14 12.96
N ASP A 100 -18.81 7.16 12.48
CA ASP A 100 -18.57 5.74 12.78
C ASP A 100 -17.26 5.24 12.14
N VAL A 101 -16.20 5.34 12.93
CA VAL A 101 -14.83 4.92 12.62
C VAL A 101 -14.76 3.45 12.17
N PHE A 102 -15.60 2.57 12.72
CA PHE A 102 -15.58 1.15 12.38
C PHE A 102 -16.04 0.91 10.94
N THR A 103 -17.16 1.53 10.55
CA THR A 103 -17.70 1.45 9.18
C THR A 103 -16.74 2.07 8.16
N GLN A 104 -16.06 3.17 8.52
CA GLN A 104 -15.06 3.79 7.64
C GLN A 104 -13.83 2.90 7.42
N PHE A 105 -13.30 2.27 8.48
CA PHE A 105 -12.17 1.34 8.33
C PHE A 105 -12.53 0.09 7.50
N ILE A 106 -13.74 -0.45 7.64
CA ILE A 106 -14.21 -1.54 6.77
C ILE A 106 -14.26 -1.10 5.31
N THR A 107 -14.85 0.06 5.05
CA THR A 107 -14.97 0.61 3.68
C THR A 107 -13.61 0.86 3.04
N LEU A 108 -12.68 1.46 3.79
CA LEU A 108 -11.31 1.71 3.35
C LEU A 108 -10.54 0.42 3.10
N GLY A 109 -10.65 -0.54 4.02
CA GLY A 109 -10.02 -1.86 3.87
C GLY A 109 -10.54 -2.62 2.65
N ALA A 110 -11.86 -2.63 2.46
CA ALA A 110 -12.49 -3.27 1.30
C ALA A 110 -12.09 -2.61 -0.03
N THR A 111 -12.09 -1.26 -0.08
CA THR A 111 -11.65 -0.50 -1.25
C THR A 111 -10.19 -0.78 -1.58
N PHE A 112 -9.32 -0.78 -0.57
CA PHE A 112 -7.91 -1.10 -0.76
C PHE A 112 -7.71 -2.52 -1.32
N LEU A 113 -8.39 -3.52 -0.74
CA LEU A 113 -8.30 -4.90 -1.21
C LEU A 113 -8.84 -5.07 -2.64
N ALA A 114 -9.90 -4.36 -3.01
CA ALA A 114 -10.44 -4.36 -4.37
C ALA A 114 -9.44 -3.76 -5.37
N LEU A 115 -8.82 -2.62 -5.03
CA LEU A 115 -7.78 -2.00 -5.86
C LEU A 115 -6.56 -2.91 -6.00
N GLU A 116 -6.14 -3.57 -4.92
CA GLU A 116 -5.04 -4.54 -4.94
C GLU A 116 -5.37 -5.75 -5.83
N TRP A 117 -6.61 -6.26 -5.78
CA TRP A 117 -7.08 -7.30 -6.70
C TRP A 117 -7.01 -6.86 -8.16
N ILE A 118 -7.50 -5.66 -8.47
CA ILE A 118 -7.45 -5.09 -9.82
C ILE A 118 -6.00 -4.93 -10.28
N ALA A 119 -5.12 -4.41 -9.42
CA ALA A 119 -3.70 -4.28 -9.71
C ALA A 119 -3.07 -5.65 -10.01
N ILE A 120 -3.31 -6.66 -9.18
CA ILE A 120 -2.84 -8.04 -9.41
C ILE A 120 -3.36 -8.58 -10.74
N ALA A 121 -4.64 -8.38 -11.07
CA ALA A 121 -5.24 -8.85 -12.32
C ALA A 121 -4.60 -8.15 -13.53
N ILE A 122 -4.40 -6.83 -13.45
CA ILE A 122 -3.70 -6.04 -14.48
C ILE A 122 -2.27 -6.54 -14.65
N TYR A 123 -1.53 -6.76 -13.55
CA TYR A 123 -0.17 -7.30 -13.59
C TYR A 123 -0.11 -8.72 -14.15
N ALA A 124 -1.06 -9.59 -13.81
CA ALA A 124 -1.13 -10.94 -14.35
C ALA A 124 -1.41 -10.91 -15.86
N TYR A 125 -2.34 -10.05 -16.31
CA TYR A 125 -2.67 -9.87 -17.72
C TYR A 125 -1.50 -9.29 -18.53
N LEU A 126 -0.87 -8.22 -18.02
CA LEU A 126 0.34 -7.63 -18.60
C LEU A 126 1.53 -8.59 -18.56
N GLY A 127 1.65 -9.40 -17.52
CA GLY A 127 2.69 -10.43 -17.39
C GLY A 127 2.57 -11.50 -18.46
N LEU A 128 1.35 -11.81 -18.93
CA LEU A 128 1.12 -12.78 -20.01
C LEU A 128 1.37 -12.17 -21.41
N HIS A 129 1.06 -10.89 -21.62
CA HIS A 129 1.10 -10.26 -22.96
C HIS A 129 2.32 -9.36 -23.21
N LEU A 130 2.87 -8.76 -22.15
CA LEU A 130 3.92 -7.73 -22.22
C LEU A 130 5.20 -8.12 -21.48
N GLN A 131 5.39 -9.38 -21.07
CA GLN A 131 6.61 -9.83 -20.37
C GLN A 131 7.90 -9.41 -21.09
N ARG A 132 7.91 -9.48 -22.43
CA ARG A 132 9.04 -9.04 -23.28
C ARG A 132 9.22 -7.53 -23.35
N TRP A 133 8.14 -6.75 -23.21
CA TRP A 133 8.17 -5.28 -23.31
C TRP A 133 8.46 -4.61 -21.96
N LEU A 134 7.87 -5.13 -20.87
CA LEU A 134 8.19 -4.72 -19.49
C LEU A 134 9.53 -5.28 -18.98
N ALA A 135 10.17 -6.20 -19.69
CA ALA A 135 11.57 -6.57 -19.43
C ALA A 135 12.54 -5.41 -19.69
N GLY A 136 12.13 -4.43 -20.52
CA GLY A 136 12.94 -3.26 -20.82
C GLY A 136 13.06 -2.29 -19.64
N VAL A 137 14.31 -1.93 -19.30
CA VAL A 137 14.65 -0.97 -18.21
C VAL A 137 13.88 0.36 -18.34
N LYS A 138 13.61 0.83 -19.57
CA LYS A 138 12.85 2.05 -19.84
C LYS A 138 11.37 1.94 -19.43
N ALA A 139 10.72 0.81 -19.70
CA ALA A 139 9.32 0.59 -19.32
C ALA A 139 9.17 0.50 -17.79
N LYS A 140 10.08 -0.23 -17.12
CA LYS A 140 10.15 -0.28 -15.64
C LYS A 140 10.33 1.13 -15.02
N LYS A 141 11.19 1.97 -15.61
CA LYS A 141 11.40 3.36 -15.15
C LYS A 141 10.15 4.24 -15.32
N ILE A 142 9.46 4.17 -16.45
CA ILE A 142 8.23 4.94 -16.68
C ILE A 142 7.15 4.52 -15.68
N PHE A 143 6.98 3.21 -15.49
CA PHE A 143 6.03 2.67 -14.52
C PHE A 143 6.33 3.15 -13.08
N ASN A 144 7.59 3.05 -12.64
CA ASN A 144 8.01 3.54 -11.32
C ASN A 144 7.78 5.04 -11.15
N ARG A 145 8.00 5.85 -12.21
CA ARG A 145 7.75 7.29 -12.18
C ARG A 145 6.26 7.61 -12.08
N VAL A 146 5.40 6.89 -12.79
CA VAL A 146 3.94 7.06 -12.69
C VAL A 146 3.48 6.73 -11.27
N CYS A 147 3.84 5.55 -10.75
CA CYS A 147 3.51 5.18 -9.36
C CYS A 147 4.09 6.17 -8.34
N GLY A 148 5.33 6.63 -8.54
CA GLY A 148 5.99 7.60 -7.67
C GLY A 148 5.30 8.96 -7.70
N SER A 149 4.84 9.41 -8.87
CA SER A 149 4.09 10.66 -9.02
C SER A 149 2.70 10.59 -8.39
N LEU A 150 2.01 9.44 -8.49
CA LEU A 150 0.73 9.22 -7.79
C LEU A 150 0.90 9.20 -6.27
N LEU A 151 1.93 8.49 -5.76
CA LEU A 151 2.25 8.45 -4.34
C LEU A 151 2.68 9.82 -3.81
N GLY A 152 3.51 10.55 -4.58
CA GLY A 152 3.91 11.91 -4.25
C GLY A 152 2.72 12.88 -4.24
N GLY A 153 1.83 12.77 -5.22
CA GLY A 153 0.57 13.52 -5.28
C GLY A 153 -0.33 13.23 -4.08
N ALA A 154 -0.47 11.96 -3.69
CA ALA A 154 -1.20 11.58 -2.47
C ALA A 154 -0.54 12.15 -1.20
N GLY A 155 0.79 12.04 -1.08
CA GLY A 155 1.55 12.62 0.03
C GLY A 155 1.40 14.14 0.12
N LEU A 156 1.40 14.84 -1.01
CA LEU A 156 1.19 16.28 -1.08
C LEU A 156 -0.27 16.64 -0.77
N SER A 157 -1.24 15.89 -1.28
CA SER A 157 -2.66 16.10 -0.95
C SER A 157 -2.92 15.91 0.53
N LEU A 158 -2.17 15.05 1.22
CA LEU A 158 -2.29 14.86 2.67
C LEU A 158 -1.76 16.05 3.49
N LEU A 159 -0.73 16.72 2.97
CA LEU A 159 -0.22 17.96 3.56
C LEU A 159 -1.16 19.15 3.27
N VAL A 160 -1.77 19.16 2.10
CA VAL A 160 -2.69 20.22 1.64
C VAL A 160 -4.12 20.03 2.18
N ALA A 161 -4.52 18.79 2.48
CA ALA A 161 -5.78 18.45 3.13
C ALA A 161 -5.78 18.99 4.58
N ARG A 162 -6.09 20.28 4.67
CA ARG A 162 -6.72 20.90 5.84
C ARG A 162 -8.11 20.29 5.99
N HIS A 163 -8.50 20.04 7.24
CA HIS A 163 -9.86 19.65 7.57
C HIS A 163 -10.85 20.49 6.75
N ALA A 164 -11.68 19.82 5.94
CA ALA A 164 -12.96 20.39 5.58
C ALA A 164 -13.77 20.39 6.90
N GLY A 165 -13.75 21.50 7.62
CA GLY A 165 -14.39 21.63 8.92
C GLY A 165 -13.70 22.61 9.87
N LEU A 166 -13.65 23.88 9.49
CA LEU A 166 -13.82 25.01 10.41
C LEU A 166 -14.91 25.91 9.81
#